data_AF-A0A377M1M7-F1
#
_entry.id   AF-A0A377M1M7-F1
#
_cell.length_a   1.000
_cell.length_b   1.000
_cell.length_c   1.000
_cell.angle_alpha   90.00
_cell.angle_beta   90.00
_cell.angle_gamma   90.00
#
_symmetry.space_group_name_H-M   'P 1'
#
loop_
_entity.id
_entity.type
_entity.pdbx_description
1 polymer ?
#
loop_
_entity_poly.entity_id
_entity_poly.type
_entity_poly.pdbx_seq_one_letter_code
_entity_poly.pdbx_strand_id
1 'polypeptide(L)'
;MRVTDKAGNYTESDGFVLNVDTSVPTTTAAITAQTTSDTTPIVSGTVSADLVNGEYLVVTVNGKTYTSQTGGAVVVDPDHNTWYLQIPDSDALGVASYNVTAQVKSSAGNGNTTGIANGSLVIDTTTVNTDWATTAGNSNNSTMTVGTNSSGLWNIIANGQSYSSSDSSTYAGNALTNTRSYYVVSQTAADFDRNGTQDVFGTETGYAGSTQVMWTYDGSTYNASQLAMGTTIWYGGVVAYDKNGDGYLDLAYGDAGADSITYLINNNGVLTPDGTNGGAGFWGQFTTMREISGVDLNNDGTVDIVQHTNRSGAYSLTVMNNNGNGTLSIGQNLTNVFCG
;
A
#
# COMPACT_ATOMS: atom_id res chain seq x y z
N MET A 1 -43.25 54.63 24.17
CA MET A 1 -43.72 54.54 25.57
C MET A 1 -43.71 55.94 26.16
N ARG A 2 -44.79 56.40 26.81
CA ARG A 2 -44.89 57.76 27.36
C ARG A 2 -44.58 57.75 28.86
N VAL A 3 -43.67 58.60 29.30
CA VAL A 3 -43.47 58.87 30.74
C VAL A 3 -44.04 60.24 31.05
N THR A 4 -44.94 60.30 32.02
CA THR A 4 -45.61 61.52 32.47
C THR A 4 -45.29 61.74 33.94
N ASP A 5 -44.83 62.95 34.29
CA ASP A 5 -44.55 63.31 35.68
C ASP A 5 -45.84 63.64 36.45
N LYS A 6 -45.70 63.85 37.77
CA LYS A 6 -46.83 64.14 38.67
C LYS A 6 -47.51 65.49 38.38
N ALA A 7 -46.85 66.40 37.66
CA ALA A 7 -47.39 67.69 37.23
C ALA A 7 -48.05 67.62 35.84
N GLY A 8 -47.99 66.47 35.15
CA GLY A 8 -48.59 66.26 33.84
C GLY A 8 -47.64 66.56 32.67
N ASN A 9 -46.36 66.88 32.91
CA ASN A 9 -45.38 67.02 31.83
C ASN A 9 -45.05 65.64 31.29
N TYR A 10 -44.95 65.50 29.98
CA TYR A 10 -44.54 64.25 29.35
C TYR A 10 -43.48 64.48 28.29
N THR A 11 -42.67 63.45 28.09
CA THR A 11 -41.75 63.33 26.96
C THR A 11 -42.13 62.06 26.22
N GLU A 12 -42.37 62.16 24.92
CA GLU A 12 -42.57 60.99 24.08
C GLU A 12 -41.22 60.29 23.90
N SER A 13 -41.17 58.97 24.07
CA SER A 13 -39.97 58.23 23.68
C SER A 13 -39.82 58.26 22.17
N ASP A 14 -38.60 58.40 21.67
CA ASP A 14 -38.30 58.13 20.27
C ASP A 14 -38.77 56.71 19.88
N GLY A 15 -39.17 56.53 18.62
CA GLY A 15 -39.65 55.24 18.13
C GLY A 15 -38.57 54.17 18.29
N PHE A 16 -38.87 53.11 19.04
CA PHE A 16 -38.04 51.90 19.08
C PHE A 16 -38.35 51.06 17.84
N VAL A 17 -37.33 50.81 17.01
CA VAL A 17 -37.44 49.86 15.90
C VAL A 17 -36.97 48.49 16.38
N LEU A 18 -37.87 47.51 16.41
CA LEU A 18 -37.55 46.11 16.61
C LEU A 18 -37.41 45.43 15.24
N ASN A 19 -36.19 45.11 14.84
CA ASN A 19 -35.95 44.25 13.69
C ASN A 19 -36.09 42.79 14.13
N VAL A 20 -37.22 42.16 13.79
CA VAL A 20 -37.42 40.71 13.95
C VAL A 20 -37.07 40.04 12.64
N ASP A 21 -36.09 39.13 12.68
CA ASP A 21 -35.82 38.25 11.56
C ASP A 21 -36.88 37.14 11.49
N THR A 22 -37.61 37.08 10.38
CA THR A 22 -38.62 36.05 10.10
C THR A 22 -38.21 35.13 8.95
N SER A 23 -37.00 35.27 8.41
CA SER A 23 -36.55 34.57 7.20
C SER A 23 -36.12 33.13 7.49
N VAL A 24 -36.70 32.15 6.81
CA VAL A 24 -36.27 30.75 6.99
C VAL A 24 -34.83 30.58 6.48
N PRO A 25 -33.93 29.91 7.22
CA PRO A 25 -32.59 29.57 6.74
C PRO A 25 -32.62 28.96 5.33
N THR A 26 -31.84 29.53 4.41
CA THR A 26 -31.63 28.97 3.06
C THR A 26 -30.40 28.07 3.01
N THR A 27 -29.50 28.21 3.98
CA THR A 27 -28.32 27.36 4.12
C THR A 27 -28.77 25.95 4.47
N THR A 28 -28.27 24.96 3.71
CA THR A 28 -28.57 23.56 3.90
C THR A 28 -27.31 22.81 4.30
N ALA A 29 -27.46 21.73 5.06
CA ALA A 29 -26.38 20.82 5.38
C ALA A 29 -26.44 19.60 4.45
N ALA A 30 -25.29 18.98 4.20
CA ALA A 30 -25.17 17.63 3.65
C ALA A 30 -24.33 16.78 4.60
N ILE A 31 -24.46 15.45 4.51
CA ILE A 31 -23.73 14.48 5.33
C ILE A 31 -22.93 13.57 4.40
N THR A 32 -21.67 13.33 4.74
CA THR A 32 -20.85 12.31 4.07
C THR A 32 -21.16 10.95 4.67
N ALA A 33 -21.60 10.00 3.84
CA ALA A 33 -21.83 8.63 4.30
C ALA A 33 -20.51 7.95 4.67
N GLN A 34 -20.50 7.15 5.74
CA GLN A 34 -19.29 6.53 6.26
C GLN A 34 -19.57 5.11 6.78
N THR A 35 -18.62 4.21 6.55
CA THR A 35 -18.49 2.93 7.24
C THR A 35 -17.16 2.92 7.98
N THR A 36 -17.13 2.49 9.23
CA THR A 36 -15.95 2.53 10.10
C THR A 36 -16.04 1.50 11.22
N SER A 37 -14.90 1.07 11.74
CA SER A 37 -14.83 0.23 12.95
C SER A 37 -14.67 1.03 14.24
N ASP A 38 -14.45 2.35 14.13
CA ASP A 38 -14.38 3.27 15.25
C ASP A 38 -15.78 3.48 15.86
N THR A 39 -15.95 3.14 17.13
CA THR A 39 -17.22 3.32 17.86
C THR A 39 -17.47 4.78 18.26
N THR A 40 -16.48 5.64 18.12
CA THR A 40 -16.53 7.09 18.34
C THR A 40 -16.03 7.81 17.08
N PRO A 41 -16.73 7.72 15.93
CA PRO A 41 -16.20 8.29 14.70
C PRO A 41 -16.36 9.81 14.65
N ILE A 42 -15.57 10.46 13.78
CA ILE A 42 -15.85 11.81 13.31
C ILE A 42 -16.85 11.74 12.16
N VAL A 43 -18.09 12.15 12.42
CA VAL A 43 -19.10 12.36 11.38
C VAL A 43 -18.87 13.71 10.73
N SER A 44 -18.91 13.80 9.40
CA SER A 44 -18.66 15.04 8.68
C SER A 44 -19.66 15.30 7.57
N GLY A 45 -19.67 16.54 7.09
CA GLY A 45 -20.39 16.92 5.88
C GLY A 45 -20.09 18.35 5.46
N THR A 46 -20.97 18.91 4.63
CA THR A 46 -20.85 20.30 4.14
C THR A 46 -22.04 21.15 4.56
N VAL A 47 -21.85 22.46 4.52
CA VAL A 47 -22.92 23.46 4.49
C VAL A 47 -22.91 24.14 3.12
N SER A 48 -24.07 24.59 2.62
CA SER A 48 -24.16 25.18 1.28
C SER A 48 -23.66 26.63 1.19
N ALA A 49 -23.49 27.28 2.34
CA ALA A 49 -22.99 28.65 2.51
C ALA A 49 -22.60 28.88 3.98
N ASP A 50 -22.02 30.05 4.26
CA ASP A 50 -21.73 30.52 5.62
C ASP A 50 -23.00 30.59 6.48
N LEU A 51 -22.89 30.14 7.73
CA LEU A 51 -23.95 30.31 8.72
C LEU A 51 -24.02 31.77 9.17
N VAL A 52 -25.13 32.45 8.90
CA VAL A 52 -25.33 33.88 9.18
C VAL A 52 -26.54 34.12 10.07
N ASN A 53 -26.76 35.35 10.55
CA ASN A 53 -27.98 35.74 11.28
C ASN A 53 -28.35 34.84 12.48
N GLY A 54 -27.35 34.29 13.17
CA GLY A 54 -27.58 33.39 14.30
C GLY A 54 -28.08 31.99 13.89
N GLU A 55 -27.76 31.56 12.67
CA GLU A 55 -27.85 30.17 12.24
C GLU A 55 -26.83 29.29 12.98
N TYR A 56 -27.21 28.03 13.22
CA TYR A 56 -26.37 27.02 13.82
C TYR A 56 -26.74 25.64 13.29
N LEU A 57 -25.78 24.72 13.29
CA LEU A 57 -25.98 23.36 12.80
C LEU A 57 -26.40 22.44 13.94
N VAL A 58 -27.39 21.61 13.67
CA VAL A 58 -27.83 20.53 14.56
C VAL A 58 -27.67 19.20 13.84
N VAL A 59 -26.98 18.25 14.48
CA VAL A 59 -26.75 16.90 13.97
C VAL A 59 -27.36 15.90 14.94
N THR A 60 -28.12 14.92 14.46
CA THR A 60 -28.67 13.85 15.30
C THR A 60 -28.12 12.50 14.84
N VAL A 61 -27.55 11.75 15.79
CA VAL A 61 -27.01 10.40 15.58
C VAL A 61 -27.56 9.50 16.68
N ASN A 62 -28.11 8.33 16.31
CA ASN A 62 -28.71 7.38 17.26
C ASN A 62 -29.76 8.02 18.21
N GLY A 63 -30.54 8.97 17.70
CA GLY A 63 -31.53 9.71 18.50
C GLY A 63 -30.96 10.76 19.46
N LYS A 64 -29.63 10.92 19.55
CA LYS A 64 -28.98 11.97 20.33
C LYS A 64 -28.64 13.17 19.46
N THR A 65 -28.92 14.37 19.96
CA THR A 65 -28.74 15.63 19.24
C THR A 65 -27.49 16.37 19.71
N TYR A 66 -26.72 16.87 18.75
CA TYR A 66 -25.51 17.66 18.91
C TYR A 66 -25.67 18.99 18.17
N THR A 67 -24.99 20.04 18.62
CA THR A 67 -25.18 21.41 18.11
C THR A 67 -23.84 22.12 17.93
N SER A 68 -23.78 23.10 17.02
CA SER A 68 -22.64 24.00 16.84
C SER A 68 -22.72 25.26 17.69
N GLN A 69 -23.76 25.40 18.51
CA GLN A 69 -23.84 26.47 19.51
C GLN A 69 -22.73 26.30 20.56
N THR A 70 -22.41 27.39 21.26
CA THR A 70 -21.36 27.43 22.29
C THR A 70 -21.48 26.28 23.29
N GLY A 71 -20.40 25.51 23.43
CA GLY A 71 -20.35 24.33 24.31
C GLY A 71 -20.89 23.04 23.69
N GLY A 72 -21.36 23.09 22.45
CA GLY A 72 -21.76 21.91 21.67
C GLY A 72 -20.57 21.19 21.01
N ALA A 73 -20.80 19.95 20.57
CA ALA A 73 -19.78 19.08 20.00
C ALA A 73 -19.61 19.22 18.47
N VAL A 74 -20.51 19.94 17.79
CA VAL A 74 -20.40 20.13 16.33
C VAL A 74 -19.50 21.34 16.07
N VAL A 75 -18.47 21.13 15.27
CA VAL A 75 -17.58 22.19 14.80
C VAL A 75 -17.93 22.49 13.35
N VAL A 76 -18.17 23.76 13.03
CA VAL A 76 -18.34 24.24 11.65
C VAL A 76 -17.05 24.93 11.27
N ASP A 77 -16.54 24.61 10.08
CA ASP A 77 -15.40 25.25 9.44
C ASP A 77 -15.92 26.15 8.31
N PRO A 78 -16.05 27.46 8.56
CA PRO A 78 -16.60 28.39 7.57
C PRO A 78 -15.69 28.55 6.35
N ASP A 79 -14.37 28.46 6.53
CA ASP A 79 -13.40 28.70 5.45
C ASP A 79 -13.50 27.62 4.35
N HIS A 80 -13.96 26.42 4.71
CA HIS A 80 -14.10 25.29 3.80
C HIS A 80 -15.55 24.85 3.59
N ASN A 81 -16.53 25.53 4.19
CA ASN A 81 -17.95 25.13 4.18
C ASN A 81 -18.17 23.67 4.63
N THR A 82 -17.38 23.20 5.61
CA THR A 82 -17.47 21.85 6.17
C THR A 82 -17.92 21.88 7.63
N TRP A 83 -18.36 20.73 8.13
CA TRP A 83 -18.64 20.53 9.55
C TRP A 83 -18.22 19.14 10.01
N TYR A 84 -17.95 19.04 11.30
CA TYR A 84 -17.44 17.84 11.96
C TYR A 84 -18.14 17.62 13.31
N LEU A 85 -18.40 16.36 13.64
CA LEU A 85 -18.90 15.90 14.92
C LEU A 85 -18.10 14.67 15.33
N GLN A 86 -17.19 14.84 16.28
CA GLN A 86 -16.62 13.70 17.00
C GLN A 86 -17.70 13.14 17.93
N ILE A 87 -18.12 11.89 17.73
CA ILE A 87 -19.02 11.23 18.68
C ILE A 87 -18.29 11.13 20.03
N PRO A 88 -18.84 11.70 21.12
CA PRO A 88 -18.19 11.65 22.43
C PRO A 88 -18.08 10.22 22.96
N ASP A 89 -17.06 9.94 23.77
CA ASP A 89 -16.86 8.63 24.40
C ASP A 89 -18.09 8.15 25.19
N SER A 90 -18.85 9.07 25.80
CA SER A 90 -20.09 8.77 26.52
C SER A 90 -21.23 8.29 25.61
N ASP A 91 -21.10 8.48 24.31
CA ASP A 91 -22.08 8.16 23.27
C ASP A 91 -21.57 7.12 22.27
N ALA A 92 -20.53 6.37 22.65
CA ALA A 92 -19.93 5.33 21.82
C ALA A 92 -21.01 4.40 21.23
N LEU A 93 -20.90 4.17 19.93
CA LEU A 93 -21.87 3.44 19.14
C LEU A 93 -21.48 1.97 19.03
N GLY A 94 -22.48 1.09 19.05
CA GLY A 94 -22.29 -0.33 18.79
C GLY A 94 -22.29 -0.65 17.30
N VAL A 95 -22.01 -1.91 16.95
CA VAL A 95 -22.03 -2.40 15.58
C VAL A 95 -23.45 -2.38 15.04
N ALA A 96 -23.75 -1.43 14.15
CA ALA A 96 -25.05 -1.21 13.55
C ALA A 96 -24.97 -0.17 12.42
N SER A 97 -26.06 -0.05 11.66
CA SER A 97 -26.29 1.11 10.79
C SER A 97 -27.13 2.15 11.51
N TYR A 98 -26.65 3.39 11.50
CA TYR A 98 -27.28 4.55 12.11
C TYR A 98 -27.71 5.56 11.04
N ASN A 99 -28.95 6.02 11.14
CA ASN A 99 -29.39 7.20 10.40
C ASN A 99 -28.82 8.45 11.07
N VAL A 100 -28.15 9.29 10.28
CA VAL A 100 -27.66 10.60 10.69
C VAL A 100 -28.56 11.65 10.06
N THR A 101 -28.98 12.64 10.84
CA THR A 101 -29.64 13.83 10.29
C THR A 101 -28.86 15.08 10.60
N ALA A 102 -28.86 16.03 9.67
CA ALA A 102 -28.20 17.32 9.82
C ALA A 102 -29.15 18.42 9.35
N GLN A 103 -29.25 19.50 10.11
CA GLN A 103 -30.18 20.59 9.85
C GLN A 103 -29.59 21.91 10.32
N VAL A 104 -29.59 22.91 9.45
CA VAL A 104 -29.32 24.30 9.85
C VAL A 104 -30.59 24.87 10.49
N LYS A 105 -30.43 25.42 11.70
CA LYS A 105 -31.49 26.03 12.48
C LYS A 105 -31.18 27.50 12.72
N SER A 106 -32.23 28.30 12.88
CA SER A 106 -32.13 29.68 13.31
C SER A 106 -32.41 29.81 14.80
N SER A 107 -31.63 30.67 15.47
CA SER A 107 -31.85 31.08 16.86
C SER A 107 -33.20 31.79 17.07
N ALA A 108 -33.78 32.42 16.04
CA ALA A 108 -35.12 33.01 16.08
C ALA A 108 -36.26 31.99 15.89
N GLY A 109 -35.94 30.71 15.62
CA GLY A 109 -36.91 29.61 15.57
C GLY A 109 -37.56 29.35 14.20
N ASN A 110 -37.47 30.31 13.29
CA ASN A 110 -37.81 30.23 11.88
C ASN A 110 -37.11 29.05 11.18
N GLY A 111 -37.87 28.19 10.50
CA GLY A 111 -37.30 27.13 9.65
C GLY A 111 -36.74 25.91 10.37
N ASN A 112 -36.85 25.83 11.70
CA ASN A 112 -36.27 24.74 12.51
C ASN A 112 -36.91 23.36 12.29
N THR A 113 -37.82 23.22 11.32
CA THR A 113 -38.47 21.97 10.89
C THR A 113 -38.28 21.68 9.39
N THR A 114 -37.53 22.50 8.66
CA THR A 114 -37.27 22.34 7.21
C THR A 114 -35.78 22.09 6.94
N GLY A 115 -35.44 21.59 5.75
CA GLY A 115 -34.03 21.46 5.33
C GLY A 115 -33.24 20.35 6.03
N ILE A 116 -33.91 19.30 6.53
CA ILE A 116 -33.26 18.16 7.17
C ILE A 116 -32.61 17.28 6.10
N ALA A 117 -31.28 17.16 6.15
CA ALA A 117 -30.53 16.18 5.39
C ALA A 117 -30.48 14.84 6.13
N ASN A 118 -30.43 13.75 5.38
CA ASN A 118 -30.30 12.39 5.91
C ASN A 118 -29.03 11.76 5.33
N GLY A 119 -28.29 11.04 6.16
CA GLY A 119 -27.08 10.31 5.81
C GLY A 119 -26.98 9.01 6.60
N SER A 120 -25.98 8.20 6.28
CA SER A 120 -25.75 6.90 6.91
C SER A 120 -24.38 6.85 7.56
N LEU A 121 -24.34 6.34 8.79
CA LEU A 121 -23.13 5.95 9.50
C LEU A 121 -23.24 4.46 9.83
N VAL A 122 -22.31 3.66 9.34
CA VAL A 122 -22.23 2.23 9.66
C VAL A 122 -21.03 1.97 10.56
N ILE A 123 -21.29 1.47 11.76
CA ILE A 123 -20.25 0.91 12.62
C ILE A 123 -20.17 -0.58 12.31
N ASP A 124 -19.06 -1.03 11.75
CA ASP A 124 -18.85 -2.41 11.32
C ASP A 124 -17.57 -2.99 11.93
N THR A 125 -17.57 -4.29 12.20
CA THR A 125 -16.41 -5.05 12.70
C THR A 125 -15.53 -5.59 11.60
N THR A 126 -15.69 -5.12 10.35
CA THR A 126 -14.75 -5.38 9.24
C THR A 126 -13.40 -4.71 9.53
N THR A 127 -12.73 -5.25 10.54
CA THR A 127 -11.36 -4.99 10.89
C THR A 127 -10.48 -5.77 9.91
N VAL A 128 -9.32 -5.21 9.57
CA VAL A 128 -8.35 -5.92 8.77
C VAL A 128 -7.88 -7.12 9.58
N ASN A 129 -8.07 -8.33 9.04
CA ASN A 129 -7.47 -9.51 9.65
C ASN A 129 -5.95 -9.40 9.48
N THR A 130 -5.21 -9.36 10.58
CA THR A 130 -3.74 -9.38 10.59
C THR A 130 -3.19 -10.76 10.94
N ASP A 131 -4.05 -11.71 11.28
CA ASP A 131 -3.71 -13.09 11.67
C ASP A 131 -4.06 -14.07 10.54
N TRP A 132 -3.51 -13.80 9.35
CA TRP A 132 -3.70 -14.64 8.15
C TRP A 132 -2.51 -15.56 7.88
N ALA A 133 -1.33 -15.24 8.41
CA ALA A 133 -0.11 -16.01 8.19
C ALA A 133 -0.07 -17.26 9.08
N THR A 134 -0.27 -18.43 8.48
CA THR A 134 -0.37 -19.71 9.21
C THR A 134 0.95 -20.39 9.53
N THR A 135 2.06 -19.98 8.90
CA THR A 135 3.37 -20.62 9.06
C THR A 135 4.32 -19.70 9.81
N ALA A 136 4.86 -20.21 10.92
CA ALA A 136 5.82 -19.48 11.74
C ALA A 136 7.09 -19.12 10.96
N GLY A 137 7.70 -18.00 11.35
CA GLY A 137 9.01 -17.61 10.85
C GLY A 137 10.06 -18.70 11.06
N ASN A 138 10.91 -18.90 10.06
CA ASN A 138 12.06 -19.79 10.17
C ASN A 138 13.32 -18.93 10.27
N SER A 139 14.11 -19.09 11.34
CA SER A 139 15.33 -18.30 11.56
C SER A 139 16.38 -18.45 10.46
N ASN A 140 16.28 -19.50 9.64
CA ASN A 140 17.16 -19.75 8.50
C ASN A 140 16.56 -19.32 7.16
N ASN A 141 15.26 -18.94 7.11
CA ASN A 141 14.62 -18.37 5.94
C ASN A 141 14.38 -16.87 6.18
N SER A 142 15.16 -16.03 5.52
CA SER A 142 15.11 -14.57 5.69
C SER A 142 14.46 -13.88 4.49
N THR A 143 13.60 -14.58 3.74
CA THR A 143 13.05 -14.08 2.49
C THR A 143 11.60 -13.70 2.60
N MET A 144 11.26 -12.60 1.92
CA MET A 144 9.89 -12.18 1.67
C MET A 144 9.82 -11.59 0.27
N THR A 145 8.78 -11.95 -0.47
CA THR A 145 8.43 -11.32 -1.74
C THR A 145 6.99 -10.85 -1.66
N VAL A 146 6.74 -9.66 -2.18
CA VAL A 146 5.41 -9.08 -2.26
C VAL A 146 5.10 -8.82 -3.71
N GLY A 147 3.90 -9.22 -4.14
CA GLY A 147 3.43 -9.06 -5.50
C GLY A 147 1.91 -9.03 -5.54
N THR A 148 1.36 -9.23 -6.73
CA THR A 148 -0.07 -9.32 -6.94
C THR A 148 -0.43 -10.63 -7.63
N ASN A 149 -1.56 -11.21 -7.26
CA ASN A 149 -2.16 -12.34 -7.96
C ASN A 149 -2.87 -11.88 -9.25
N SER A 150 -3.42 -12.84 -10.00
CA SER A 150 -4.11 -12.59 -11.27
C SER A 150 -5.38 -11.72 -11.16
N SER A 151 -5.89 -11.49 -9.95
CA SER A 151 -7.00 -10.56 -9.68
C SER A 151 -6.52 -9.15 -9.30
N GLY A 152 -5.22 -8.89 -9.31
CA GLY A 152 -4.62 -7.62 -8.89
C GLY A 152 -4.61 -7.41 -7.37
N LEU A 153 -4.88 -8.46 -6.59
CA LEU A 153 -4.82 -8.43 -5.12
C LEU A 153 -3.47 -8.93 -4.63
N TRP A 154 -3.13 -8.68 -3.37
CA TRP A 154 -1.84 -9.06 -2.78
C TRP A 154 -1.56 -10.55 -2.87
N ASN A 155 -0.33 -10.88 -3.26
CA ASN A 155 0.29 -12.19 -3.05
C ASN A 155 1.58 -11.97 -2.26
N ILE A 156 1.68 -12.56 -1.07
CA ILE A 156 2.82 -12.39 -0.18
C ILE A 156 3.48 -13.74 0.02
N ILE A 157 4.74 -13.87 -0.35
CA ILE A 157 5.50 -15.11 -0.19
C ILE A 157 6.50 -14.91 0.94
N ALA A 158 6.35 -15.67 2.02
CA ALA A 158 7.24 -15.64 3.18
C ALA A 158 7.24 -17.00 3.87
N ASN A 159 8.34 -17.34 4.55
CA ASN A 159 8.43 -18.56 5.38
C ASN A 159 8.11 -19.87 4.63
N GLY A 160 8.38 -19.93 3.32
CA GLY A 160 8.07 -21.10 2.49
C GLY A 160 6.58 -21.27 2.18
N GLN A 161 5.80 -20.21 2.28
CA GLN A 161 4.39 -20.16 1.89
C GLN A 161 4.13 -18.95 0.99
N SER A 162 3.26 -19.12 0.01
CA SER A 162 2.59 -18.03 -0.69
C SER A 162 1.23 -17.82 -0.07
N TYR A 163 0.89 -16.57 0.22
CA TYR A 163 -0.39 -16.14 0.76
C TYR A 163 -1.05 -15.23 -0.27
N SER A 164 -2.03 -15.78 -1.01
CA SER A 164 -2.75 -15.06 -2.05
C SER A 164 -4.10 -14.57 -1.51
N SER A 165 -4.35 -13.27 -1.62
CA SER A 165 -5.56 -12.65 -1.08
C SER A 165 -6.76 -12.75 -2.01
N SER A 166 -7.95 -12.93 -1.41
CA SER A 166 -9.24 -12.83 -2.10
C SER A 166 -9.99 -11.53 -1.79
N ASP A 167 -9.56 -10.82 -0.75
CA ASP A 167 -10.07 -9.51 -0.34
C ASP A 167 -9.01 -8.80 0.52
N SER A 168 -9.38 -7.75 1.28
CA SER A 168 -8.45 -6.99 2.13
C SER A 168 -7.83 -7.78 3.30
N SER A 169 -8.42 -8.93 3.68
CA SER A 169 -8.19 -9.61 4.97
C SER A 169 -8.12 -11.14 4.86
N THR A 170 -8.58 -11.73 3.77
CA THR A 170 -8.62 -13.17 3.57
C THR A 170 -7.50 -13.61 2.64
N TYR A 171 -6.67 -14.55 3.09
CA TYR A 171 -5.54 -15.09 2.33
C TYR A 171 -5.59 -16.62 2.30
N ALA A 172 -5.36 -17.19 1.12
CA ALA A 172 -5.17 -18.63 0.92
C ALA A 172 -3.67 -18.96 0.88
N GLY A 173 -3.25 -19.91 1.71
CA GLY A 173 -1.86 -20.37 1.80
C GLY A 173 -1.55 -21.48 0.79
N ASN A 174 -0.34 -21.46 0.24
CA ASN A 174 0.18 -22.46 -0.68
C ASN A 174 1.66 -22.71 -0.41
N ALA A 175 2.05 -23.97 -0.23
CA ALA A 175 3.38 -24.31 0.25
C ALA A 175 4.43 -24.30 -0.86
N LEU A 176 5.54 -23.60 -0.63
CA LEU A 176 6.74 -23.66 -1.46
C LEU A 176 7.67 -24.76 -0.90
N THR A 177 7.41 -26.01 -1.28
CA THR A 177 8.22 -27.15 -0.84
C THR A 177 9.56 -27.16 -1.57
N ASN A 178 10.69 -27.18 -0.85
CA ASN A 178 12.00 -27.20 -1.47
C ASN A 178 12.46 -28.64 -1.81
N THR A 179 12.74 -28.92 -3.09
CA THR A 179 13.23 -30.23 -3.57
C THR A 179 14.68 -30.53 -3.19
N ARG A 180 15.48 -29.51 -2.85
CA ARG A 180 16.91 -29.64 -2.49
C ARG A 180 17.14 -29.76 -0.99
N SER A 181 16.10 -29.58 -0.16
CA SER A 181 16.17 -29.68 1.31
C SER A 181 17.14 -28.68 1.98
N TYR A 182 17.41 -27.54 1.34
CA TYR A 182 18.20 -26.44 1.90
C TYR A 182 17.31 -25.25 2.28
N TYR A 183 17.80 -24.40 3.17
CA TYR A 183 17.11 -23.16 3.52
C TYR A 183 17.28 -22.14 2.40
N VAL A 184 16.18 -21.47 2.04
CA VAL A 184 16.13 -20.37 1.09
C VAL A 184 16.60 -19.09 1.78
N VAL A 185 17.47 -18.32 1.13
CA VAL A 185 18.11 -17.14 1.73
C VAL A 185 17.91 -15.86 0.94
N SER A 186 17.63 -15.96 -0.35
CA SER A 186 17.07 -14.88 -1.18
C SER A 186 16.04 -15.49 -2.12
N GLN A 187 15.07 -14.67 -2.54
CA GLN A 187 14.14 -15.08 -3.58
C GLN A 187 13.65 -13.85 -4.38
N THR A 188 13.21 -14.09 -5.60
CA THR A 188 12.47 -13.11 -6.42
C THR A 188 11.25 -13.80 -7.03
N ALA A 189 10.27 -13.00 -7.48
CA ALA A 189 9.12 -13.51 -8.22
C ALA A 189 9.03 -12.85 -9.59
N ALA A 190 8.68 -13.64 -10.59
CA ALA A 190 8.58 -13.21 -11.99
C ALA A 190 7.60 -14.11 -12.75
N ASP A 191 6.87 -13.54 -13.70
CA ASP A 191 6.11 -14.28 -14.71
C ASP A 191 7.06 -14.63 -15.87
N PHE A 192 7.88 -15.67 -15.68
CA PHE A 192 8.96 -16.00 -16.62
C PHE A 192 8.45 -16.76 -17.85
N ASP A 193 7.29 -17.43 -17.78
CA ASP A 193 6.71 -18.19 -18.88
C ASP A 193 5.52 -17.48 -19.54
N ARG A 194 5.19 -16.27 -19.04
CA ARG A 194 4.10 -15.40 -19.52
C ARG A 194 2.73 -16.04 -19.37
N ASN A 195 2.54 -16.88 -18.35
CA ASN A 195 1.25 -17.49 -18.02
C ASN A 195 0.32 -16.56 -17.22
N GLY A 196 0.79 -15.35 -16.85
CA GLY A 196 0.03 -14.35 -16.12
C GLY A 196 0.02 -14.57 -14.60
N THR A 197 0.90 -15.43 -14.09
CA THR A 197 1.04 -15.72 -12.66
C THR A 197 2.49 -15.55 -12.22
N GLN A 198 2.69 -15.40 -10.91
CA GLN A 198 4.03 -15.19 -10.37
C GLN A 198 4.68 -16.52 -10.02
N ASP A 199 5.75 -16.86 -10.73
CA ASP A 199 6.67 -17.92 -10.36
C ASP A 199 7.75 -17.39 -9.42
N VAL A 200 8.41 -18.29 -8.68
CA VAL A 200 9.35 -17.91 -7.62
C VAL A 200 10.69 -18.58 -7.85
N PHE A 201 11.75 -17.79 -7.73
CA PHE A 201 13.13 -18.22 -7.92
C PHE A 201 13.90 -17.99 -6.63
N GLY A 202 14.46 -19.05 -6.06
CA GLY A 202 15.17 -19.00 -4.78
C GLY A 202 16.68 -19.18 -4.94
N THR A 203 17.42 -18.72 -3.95
CA THR A 203 18.80 -19.17 -3.67
C THR A 203 18.87 -19.79 -2.29
N GLU A 204 19.82 -20.68 -2.10
CA GLU A 204 19.83 -21.56 -0.95
C GLU A 204 21.20 -21.63 -0.25
N THR A 205 21.17 -22.19 0.96
CA THR A 205 22.35 -22.47 1.80
C THR A 205 23.23 -23.62 1.30
N GLY A 206 22.80 -24.37 0.28
CA GLY A 206 23.53 -25.53 -0.24
C GLY A 206 24.44 -25.21 -1.42
N TYR A 207 25.74 -25.43 -1.26
CA TYR A 207 26.76 -25.33 -2.32
C TYR A 207 27.01 -26.70 -2.99
N ALA A 208 26.07 -27.16 -3.81
CA ALA A 208 26.19 -28.44 -4.53
C ALA A 208 25.28 -28.54 -5.76
N GLY A 209 25.70 -29.35 -6.74
CA GLY A 209 24.86 -29.81 -7.86
C GLY A 209 24.62 -28.81 -8.99
N SER A 210 25.18 -27.60 -8.92
CA SER A 210 25.01 -26.53 -9.92
C SER A 210 23.54 -26.21 -10.26
N THR A 211 22.66 -26.35 -9.28
CA THR A 211 21.24 -26.01 -9.39
C THR A 211 20.80 -25.10 -8.26
N GLN A 212 19.69 -24.39 -8.44
CA GLN A 212 18.92 -23.78 -7.35
C GLN A 212 17.44 -24.15 -7.49
N VAL A 213 16.65 -23.90 -6.46
CA VAL A 213 15.21 -24.15 -6.48
C VAL A 213 14.45 -23.06 -7.25
N MET A 214 13.47 -23.51 -8.03
CA MET A 214 12.41 -22.65 -8.58
C MET A 214 11.05 -23.28 -8.30
N TRP A 215 10.01 -22.46 -8.17
CA TRP A 215 8.63 -22.89 -8.01
C TRP A 215 7.77 -22.25 -9.08
N THR A 216 7.15 -23.08 -9.92
CA THR A 216 6.24 -22.62 -10.96
C THR A 216 4.79 -22.75 -10.51
N TYR A 217 3.99 -21.70 -10.65
CA TYR A 217 2.58 -21.72 -10.30
C TYR A 217 1.73 -22.21 -11.48
N ASP A 218 1.00 -23.31 -11.29
CA ASP A 218 0.18 -23.90 -12.37
C ASP A 218 -1.26 -23.35 -12.43
N GLY A 219 -1.54 -22.28 -11.70
CA GLY A 219 -2.88 -21.73 -11.50
C GLY A 219 -3.55 -22.19 -10.21
N SER A 220 -3.05 -23.26 -9.57
CA SER A 220 -3.57 -23.78 -8.30
C SER A 220 -2.49 -24.01 -7.25
N THR A 221 -1.35 -24.59 -7.60
CA THR A 221 -0.28 -24.96 -6.67
C THR A 221 1.10 -24.51 -7.18
N TYR A 222 2.04 -24.32 -6.26
CA TYR A 222 3.45 -24.13 -6.61
C TYR A 222 4.14 -25.49 -6.79
N ASN A 223 4.73 -25.71 -7.96
CA ASN A 223 5.46 -26.92 -8.30
C ASN A 223 6.96 -26.65 -8.28
N ALA A 224 7.68 -27.35 -7.40
CA ALA A 224 9.10 -27.14 -7.23
C ALA A 224 9.94 -27.92 -8.25
N SER A 225 10.97 -27.29 -8.79
CA SER A 225 11.97 -27.92 -9.65
C SER A 225 13.37 -27.36 -9.39
N GLN A 226 14.37 -27.99 -9.98
CA GLN A 226 15.76 -27.56 -9.88
C GLN A 226 16.18 -26.85 -11.17
N LEU A 227 16.47 -25.56 -11.05
CA LEU A 227 16.94 -24.70 -12.13
C LEU A 227 18.44 -24.86 -12.30
N ALA A 228 18.90 -25.16 -13.52
CA ALA A 228 20.31 -25.31 -13.83
C ALA A 228 21.01 -23.95 -13.90
N MET A 229 22.06 -23.78 -13.10
CA MET A 229 22.78 -22.50 -12.95
C MET A 229 24.03 -22.39 -13.82
N GLY A 230 24.55 -23.52 -14.32
CA GLY A 230 25.82 -23.57 -15.04
C GLY A 230 27.06 -23.61 -14.13
N THR A 231 26.99 -22.99 -12.96
CA THR A 231 27.99 -23.08 -11.88
C THR A 231 27.35 -23.47 -10.54
N THR A 232 28.17 -23.85 -9.57
CA THR A 232 27.69 -24.01 -8.19
C THR A 232 27.67 -22.63 -7.55
N ILE A 233 26.50 -22.19 -7.08
CA ILE A 233 26.34 -20.93 -6.35
C ILE A 233 25.84 -21.20 -4.95
N TRP A 234 26.19 -20.33 -4.00
CA TRP A 234 25.75 -20.41 -2.62
C TRP A 234 25.39 -19.04 -2.07
N TYR A 235 24.24 -18.97 -1.40
CA TYR A 235 23.87 -17.80 -0.61
C TYR A 235 23.92 -16.47 -1.40
N GLY A 236 23.34 -16.46 -2.61
CA GLY A 236 23.32 -15.30 -3.50
C GLY A 236 22.02 -14.50 -3.46
N GLY A 237 22.04 -13.23 -3.87
CA GLY A 237 20.81 -12.56 -4.31
C GLY A 237 20.33 -13.10 -5.67
N VAL A 238 19.10 -12.79 -6.04
CA VAL A 238 18.54 -13.11 -7.35
C VAL A 238 17.73 -11.93 -7.87
N VAL A 239 17.92 -11.58 -9.14
CA VAL A 239 17.28 -10.45 -9.82
C VAL A 239 16.68 -10.94 -11.13
N ALA A 240 15.47 -10.48 -11.44
CA ALA A 240 14.85 -10.67 -12.74
C ALA A 240 15.03 -9.43 -13.60
N TYR A 241 15.27 -9.61 -14.89
CA TYR A 241 15.48 -8.55 -15.88
C TYR A 241 15.06 -9.05 -17.27
N ASP A 242 14.90 -8.17 -18.26
CA ASP A 242 14.67 -8.57 -19.65
C ASP A 242 15.87 -8.12 -20.49
N LYS A 243 16.76 -9.05 -20.81
CA LYS A 243 18.01 -8.79 -21.53
C LYS A 243 17.77 -8.44 -22.99
N ASN A 244 16.71 -8.98 -23.58
CA ASN A 244 16.47 -8.99 -25.02
C ASN A 244 15.30 -8.10 -25.46
N GLY A 245 14.52 -7.57 -24.51
CA GLY A 245 13.34 -6.76 -24.76
C GLY A 245 12.16 -7.56 -25.33
N ASP A 246 12.13 -8.89 -25.14
CA ASP A 246 11.09 -9.76 -25.69
C ASP A 246 9.93 -10.04 -24.72
N GLY A 247 10.04 -9.51 -23.49
CA GLY A 247 9.07 -9.65 -22.42
C GLY A 247 9.13 -11.00 -21.70
N TYR A 248 10.13 -11.85 -21.96
CA TYR A 248 10.44 -13.00 -21.12
C TYR A 248 11.55 -12.61 -20.14
N LEU A 249 11.26 -12.72 -18.85
CA LEU A 249 12.22 -12.33 -17.83
C LEU A 249 13.34 -13.38 -17.69
N ASP A 250 14.56 -12.88 -17.79
CA ASP A 250 15.85 -13.51 -17.51
C ASP A 250 16.20 -13.38 -16.03
N LEU A 251 17.27 -14.06 -15.59
CA LEU A 251 17.70 -14.04 -14.19
C LEU A 251 19.20 -13.79 -14.03
N ALA A 252 19.57 -13.06 -12.99
CA ALA A 252 20.94 -12.89 -12.56
C ALA A 252 21.07 -13.26 -11.08
N TYR A 253 22.15 -13.95 -10.74
CA TYR A 253 22.38 -14.50 -9.42
C TYR A 253 23.73 -14.04 -8.86
N GLY A 254 23.70 -13.71 -7.57
CA GLY A 254 24.91 -13.55 -6.77
C GLY A 254 25.43 -14.87 -6.23
N ASP A 255 26.60 -14.83 -5.61
CA ASP A 255 27.25 -15.99 -5.01
C ASP A 255 28.23 -15.59 -3.89
N ALA A 256 27.95 -15.99 -2.66
CA ALA A 256 28.83 -15.71 -1.52
C ALA A 256 30.18 -16.44 -1.62
N GLY A 257 30.29 -17.48 -2.46
CA GLY A 257 31.57 -18.15 -2.75
C GLY A 257 32.55 -17.28 -3.52
N ALA A 258 32.06 -16.24 -4.21
CA ALA A 258 32.82 -15.34 -5.07
C ALA A 258 33.69 -16.07 -6.10
N ASP A 259 33.24 -17.24 -6.56
CA ASP A 259 33.91 -18.10 -7.54
C ASP A 259 33.06 -18.36 -8.79
N SER A 260 31.88 -17.74 -8.87
CA SER A 260 30.99 -17.81 -10.01
C SER A 260 30.54 -16.44 -10.54
N ILE A 261 29.93 -16.47 -11.72
CA ILE A 261 29.19 -15.37 -12.34
C ILE A 261 28.03 -16.03 -13.08
N THR A 262 26.80 -15.67 -12.71
CA THR A 262 25.65 -16.47 -13.09
C THR A 262 24.48 -15.62 -13.58
N TYR A 263 24.22 -15.75 -14.87
CA TYR A 263 23.09 -15.23 -15.60
C TYR A 263 22.40 -16.38 -16.32
N LEU A 264 21.07 -16.34 -16.33
CA LEU A 264 20.24 -17.26 -17.09
C LEU A 264 19.48 -16.45 -18.15
N ILE A 265 19.45 -16.98 -19.36
CA ILE A 265 18.65 -16.48 -20.47
C ILE A 265 17.38 -17.31 -20.60
N ASN A 266 16.25 -16.65 -20.78
CA ASN A 266 14.94 -17.21 -20.97
C ASN A 266 14.59 -17.28 -22.45
N ASN A 267 14.45 -18.49 -22.97
CA ASN A 267 14.03 -18.72 -24.35
C ASN A 267 12.59 -19.22 -24.37
N ASN A 268 11.62 -18.29 -24.32
CA ASN A 268 10.19 -18.56 -24.35
C ASN A 268 9.70 -19.49 -23.21
N GLY A 269 9.97 -19.11 -21.96
CA GLY A 269 9.60 -19.89 -20.77
C GLY A 269 10.58 -21.01 -20.41
N VAL A 270 11.79 -20.97 -20.99
CA VAL A 270 12.85 -21.96 -20.71
C VAL A 270 14.13 -21.24 -20.32
N LEU A 271 14.45 -21.25 -19.04
CA LEU A 271 15.66 -20.66 -18.48
C LEU A 271 16.85 -21.60 -18.66
N THR A 272 17.96 -21.06 -19.18
CA THR A 272 19.23 -21.78 -19.38
C THR A 272 20.42 -20.87 -19.06
N PRO A 273 21.58 -21.42 -18.64
CA PRO A 273 22.77 -20.60 -18.42
C PRO A 273 23.18 -19.78 -19.64
N ASP A 274 23.34 -18.47 -19.47
CA ASP A 274 23.69 -17.54 -20.54
C ASP A 274 25.20 -17.56 -20.83
N GLY A 275 25.56 -17.99 -22.04
CA GLY A 275 26.96 -18.13 -22.46
C GLY A 275 27.72 -19.20 -21.69
N THR A 276 29.04 -19.05 -21.60
CA THR A 276 29.90 -20.03 -20.92
C THR A 276 29.64 -20.03 -19.41
N ASN A 277 29.08 -21.15 -18.91
CA ASN A 277 28.76 -21.38 -17.49
C ASN A 277 27.86 -20.29 -16.86
N GLY A 278 27.00 -19.64 -17.65
CA GLY A 278 26.17 -18.53 -17.14
C GLY A 278 26.91 -17.20 -17.04
N GLY A 279 28.11 -17.05 -17.61
CA GLY A 279 28.89 -15.82 -17.48
C GLY A 279 28.46 -14.65 -18.36
N ALA A 280 27.47 -14.81 -19.26
CA ALA A 280 26.97 -13.75 -20.14
C ALA A 280 28.05 -12.94 -20.90
N GLY A 281 29.16 -13.60 -21.26
CA GLY A 281 30.33 -12.97 -21.93
C GLY A 281 31.42 -12.42 -20.99
N PHE A 282 31.22 -12.50 -19.67
CA PHE A 282 32.16 -12.05 -18.64
C PHE A 282 32.91 -13.17 -17.93
N TRP A 283 32.73 -14.42 -18.37
CA TRP A 283 33.42 -15.58 -17.78
C TRP A 283 34.93 -15.36 -17.72
N GLY A 284 35.51 -15.52 -16.52
CA GLY A 284 36.94 -15.34 -16.26
C GLY A 284 37.41 -13.88 -16.15
N GLN A 285 36.53 -12.88 -16.33
CA GLN A 285 36.89 -11.47 -16.13
C GLN A 285 36.76 -11.05 -14.67
N PHE A 286 35.72 -11.53 -13.98
CA PHE A 286 35.42 -11.28 -12.57
C PHE A 286 34.40 -12.30 -12.06
N THR A 287 34.21 -12.34 -10.74
CA THR A 287 33.16 -13.11 -10.09
C THR A 287 32.19 -12.19 -9.36
N THR A 288 31.00 -12.70 -9.09
CA THR A 288 29.94 -11.99 -8.38
C THR A 288 29.85 -12.50 -6.95
N MET A 289 29.73 -11.59 -6.00
CA MET A 289 29.49 -11.86 -4.58
C MET A 289 27.98 -12.01 -4.31
N ARG A 290 27.57 -12.12 -3.04
CA ARG A 290 26.15 -12.27 -2.72
C ARG A 290 25.29 -11.08 -3.17
N GLU A 291 25.81 -9.86 -3.03
CA GLU A 291 25.02 -8.65 -3.18
C GLU A 291 24.77 -8.33 -4.65
N ILE A 292 23.50 -8.41 -5.06
CA ILE A 292 23.03 -8.07 -6.40
C ILE A 292 21.65 -7.40 -6.31
N SER A 293 21.42 -6.40 -7.15
CA SER A 293 20.16 -5.67 -7.27
C SER A 293 19.94 -5.23 -8.71
N GLY A 294 18.71 -4.89 -9.08
CA GLY A 294 18.37 -4.43 -10.42
C GLY A 294 17.44 -3.22 -10.40
N VAL A 295 17.75 -2.23 -11.21
CA VAL A 295 16.92 -1.05 -11.47
C VAL A 295 17.37 -0.43 -12.79
N ASP A 296 16.46 0.21 -13.53
CA ASP A 296 16.83 1.06 -14.66
C ASP A 296 17.57 2.30 -14.14
N LEU A 297 18.90 2.31 -14.23
CA LEU A 297 19.73 3.37 -13.66
C LEU A 297 19.95 4.53 -14.62
N ASN A 298 19.83 4.26 -15.92
CA ASN A 298 20.18 5.18 -16.98
C ASN A 298 18.92 5.71 -17.73
N ASN A 299 17.73 5.24 -17.34
CA ASN A 299 16.42 5.56 -17.90
C ASN A 299 16.32 5.20 -19.40
N ASP A 300 16.87 4.05 -19.79
CA ASP A 300 16.77 3.49 -21.15
C ASP A 300 15.59 2.52 -21.34
N GLY A 301 14.83 2.26 -20.27
CA GLY A 301 13.66 1.40 -20.29
C GLY A 301 13.98 -0.07 -20.00
N THR A 302 15.22 -0.40 -19.64
CA THR A 302 15.63 -1.75 -19.27
C THR A 302 16.23 -1.79 -17.87
N VAL A 303 16.08 -2.94 -17.19
CA VAL A 303 16.66 -3.11 -15.86
C VAL A 303 18.17 -3.32 -15.99
N ASP A 304 18.96 -2.38 -15.48
CA ASP A 304 20.39 -2.54 -15.25
C ASP A 304 20.63 -3.35 -13.97
N ILE A 305 21.79 -3.99 -13.87
CA ILE A 305 22.13 -4.85 -12.73
C ILE A 305 23.32 -4.25 -11.98
N VAL A 306 23.17 -4.06 -10.67
CA VAL A 306 24.27 -3.65 -9.78
C VAL A 306 24.69 -4.83 -8.95
N GLN A 307 25.98 -5.12 -8.92
CA GLN A 307 26.53 -6.28 -8.24
C GLN A 307 27.84 -5.97 -7.51
N HIS A 308 28.02 -6.60 -6.36
CA HIS A 308 29.31 -6.72 -5.72
C HIS A 308 30.15 -7.73 -6.52
N THR A 309 31.29 -7.30 -7.06
CA THR A 309 32.20 -8.16 -7.83
C THR A 309 33.59 -8.24 -7.22
N ASN A 310 34.27 -9.35 -7.48
CA ASN A 310 35.69 -9.52 -7.20
C ASN A 310 36.47 -9.56 -8.53
N ARG A 311 37.32 -8.56 -8.73
CA ARG A 311 38.19 -8.44 -9.92
C ARG A 311 39.64 -8.63 -9.51
N SER A 312 40.05 -9.88 -9.33
CA SER A 312 41.42 -10.24 -8.93
C SER A 312 41.84 -9.61 -7.58
N GLY A 313 40.94 -9.66 -6.59
CA GLY A 313 41.14 -9.12 -5.24
C GLY A 313 40.62 -7.69 -5.04
N ALA A 314 40.15 -7.03 -6.11
CA ALA A 314 39.49 -5.74 -6.00
C ALA A 314 37.97 -5.91 -5.83
N TYR A 315 37.48 -5.72 -4.61
CA TYR A 315 36.06 -5.74 -4.26
C TYR A 315 35.39 -4.44 -4.70
N SER A 316 34.45 -4.56 -5.64
CA SER A 316 33.88 -3.41 -6.36
C SER A 316 32.36 -3.47 -6.41
N LEU A 317 31.72 -2.30 -6.44
CA LEU A 317 30.35 -2.15 -6.93
C LEU A 317 30.41 -1.96 -8.44
N THR A 318 29.93 -2.96 -9.18
CA THR A 318 29.91 -2.95 -10.65
C THR A 318 28.47 -2.82 -11.13
N VAL A 319 28.23 -1.84 -11.99
CA VAL A 319 27.00 -1.72 -12.77
C VAL A 319 27.19 -2.46 -14.09
N MET A 320 26.27 -3.36 -14.38
CA MET A 320 26.10 -4.01 -15.67
C MET A 320 24.93 -3.34 -16.36
N ASN A 321 25.23 -2.60 -17.42
CA ASN A 321 24.20 -1.99 -18.25
C ASN A 321 23.55 -3.08 -19.10
N ASN A 322 22.23 -3.13 -19.06
CA ASN A 322 21.45 -3.93 -19.98
C ASN A 322 21.14 -3.10 -21.22
N ASN A 323 21.55 -3.55 -22.40
CA ASN A 323 21.32 -2.77 -23.62
C ASN A 323 19.97 -3.08 -24.28
N GLY A 324 19.14 -3.95 -23.69
CA GLY A 324 17.82 -4.33 -24.21
C GLY A 324 17.84 -5.05 -25.56
N ASN A 325 19.01 -5.52 -26.00
CA ASN A 325 19.23 -6.10 -27.32
C ASN A 325 19.97 -7.44 -27.25
N GLY A 326 19.96 -8.07 -26.07
CA GLY A 326 20.65 -9.33 -25.81
C GLY A 326 22.10 -9.16 -25.38
N THR A 327 22.57 -7.94 -25.15
CA THR A 327 23.94 -7.67 -24.71
C THR A 327 23.97 -6.96 -23.37
N LEU A 328 24.94 -7.35 -22.54
CA LEU A 328 25.29 -6.69 -21.29
C LEU A 328 26.64 -6.01 -21.46
N SER A 329 26.85 -4.89 -20.79
CA SER A 329 28.14 -4.19 -20.79
C SER A 329 28.49 -3.68 -19.40
N ILE A 330 29.78 -3.52 -19.11
CA ILE A 330 30.19 -2.90 -17.84
C ILE A 330 29.97 -1.39 -17.98
N GLY A 331 29.06 -0.85 -17.18
CA GLY A 331 28.84 0.58 -17.05
C GLY A 331 29.90 1.20 -16.13
N GLN A 332 29.53 1.43 -14.87
CA GLN A 332 30.43 1.96 -13.86
C GLN A 332 31.04 0.85 -13.00
N ASN A 333 32.31 1.01 -12.61
CA ASN A 333 32.97 0.14 -11.65
C ASN A 333 33.63 0.97 -10.54
N LEU A 334 33.13 0.84 -9.32
CA LEU A 334 33.61 1.56 -8.13
C LEU A 334 34.37 0.59 -7.23
N THR A 335 35.68 0.75 -7.12
CA THR A 335 36.53 -0.11 -6.28
C THR A 335 36.45 0.31 -4.82
N ASN A 336 36.72 -0.64 -3.91
CA ASN A 336 36.79 -0.42 -2.45
C ASN A 336 35.47 0.07 -1.82
N VAL A 337 34.33 -0.28 -2.43
CA VAL A 337 33.01 -0.03 -1.84
C VAL A 337 32.69 -1.08 -0.76
N PHE A 338 33.12 -2.32 -1.00
CA PHE A 338 32.88 -3.45 -0.12
C PHE A 338 34.16 -3.90 0.58
N CYS A 339 34.02 -4.47 1.76
CA CYS A 339 35.09 -5.28 2.36
C CYS A 339 35.08 -6.69 1.75
N GLY A 340 36.27 -7.28 1.66
CA GLY A 340 36.43 -8.68 1.24
C GLY A 340 36.06 -9.69 2.31
#